data_AF-A0A2E1XEL0-F1
#
_entry.id   AF-A0A2E1XEL0-F1
#
_cell.length_a   1.000
_cell.length_b   1.000
_cell.length_c   1.000
_cell.angle_alpha   90.00
_cell.angle_beta   90.00
_cell.angle_gamma   90.00
#
_symmetry.space_group_name_H-M   'P 1'
#
loop_
_entity.id
_entity.type
_entity.pdbx_description
1 polymer ?
#
loop_
_entity_poly.entity_id
_entity_poly.type
_entity_poly.pdbx_seq_one_letter_code
_entity_poly.pdbx_strand_id
1 'polypeptide(L)'
;MRNGLIVLASVAALVSPAFASDFEAACMEGAPDGVDEAGAAEYCACLADETDGNEELRAELEASWPVTDIEIWLADLSADAGNAAAACQP
;
A
#
# COMPACT_ATOMS: atom_id res chain seq x y z
N MET A 1 1.53 48.77 16.55
CA MET A 1 2.38 48.28 15.43
C MET A 1 3.44 47.35 16.00
N ARG A 2 3.77 46.26 15.28
CA ARG A 2 4.52 45.04 15.64
C ARG A 2 3.60 43.90 16.09
N ASN A 3 3.05 43.13 15.15
CA ASN A 3 3.67 41.96 14.48
C ASN A 3 4.07 40.93 15.55
N GLY A 4 3.33 39.83 15.76
CA GLY A 4 2.87 38.90 14.75
C GLY A 4 3.97 37.85 14.57
N LEU A 5 3.96 36.81 15.40
CA LEU A 5 4.80 35.64 15.23
C LEU A 5 3.96 34.43 15.58
N ILE A 6 3.33 33.89 14.53
CA ILE A 6 2.66 32.61 14.50
C ILE A 6 3.76 31.58 14.71
N VAL A 7 3.72 30.89 15.84
CA VAL A 7 4.47 29.65 16.02
C VAL A 7 3.71 28.60 15.22
N LEU A 8 4.12 28.40 13.96
CA LEU A 8 3.79 27.21 13.20
C LEU A 8 4.47 26.05 13.93
N ALA A 9 3.73 25.41 14.84
CA ALA A 9 4.05 24.08 15.31
C ALA A 9 3.88 23.14 14.10
N SER A 10 4.91 23.05 13.27
CA SER A 10 5.07 21.99 12.31
C SER A 10 5.21 20.69 13.11
N VAL A 11 4.08 20.09 13.45
CA VAL A 11 4.01 18.67 13.76
C VAL A 11 4.33 17.99 12.44
N ALA A 12 5.62 17.79 12.18
CA ALA A 12 6.07 16.83 11.21
C ALA A 12 5.39 15.52 11.60
N ALA A 13 4.40 15.12 10.82
CA ALA A 13 3.80 13.82 10.92
C ALA A 13 4.96 12.82 10.91
N LEU A 14 5.10 12.08 12.00
CA LEU A 14 5.99 10.94 12.09
C LEU A 14 5.46 9.93 11.06
N VAL A 15 5.97 10.02 9.84
CA VAL A 15 5.79 8.99 8.82
C VAL A 15 6.33 7.73 9.45
N SER A 16 5.44 6.84 9.86
CA SER A 16 5.78 5.66 10.62
C SER A 16 6.22 4.59 9.62
N PRO A 17 7.52 4.24 9.52
CA PRO A 17 7.97 3.19 8.61
C PRO A 17 7.53 1.78 9.05
N ALA A 18 6.87 1.64 10.21
CA ALA A 18 6.49 0.34 10.76
C ALA A 18 5.40 -0.37 9.96
N PHE A 19 4.44 0.37 9.37
CA PHE A 19 3.29 -0.26 8.71
C PHE A 19 3.59 -0.72 7.28
N ALA A 20 4.48 -0.02 6.55
CA ALA A 20 4.79 -0.36 5.16
C ALA A 20 5.51 -1.73 5.07
N SER A 21 6.40 -2.03 6.03
CA SER A 21 7.10 -3.31 6.10
C SER A 21 6.20 -4.49 6.44
N ASP A 22 5.16 -4.29 7.27
CA ASP A 22 4.20 -5.35 7.59
C ASP A 22 3.28 -5.65 6.41
N PHE A 23 2.86 -4.62 5.66
CA PHE A 23 2.06 -4.76 4.45
C PHE A 23 2.82 -5.46 3.32
N GLU A 24 4.05 -5.03 3.02
CA GLU A 24 4.87 -5.65 1.99
C GLU A 24 5.17 -7.13 2.31
N ALA A 25 5.45 -7.44 3.58
CA ALA A 25 5.67 -8.82 4.02
C ALA A 25 4.41 -9.68 3.87
N ALA A 26 3.24 -9.18 4.29
CA ALA A 26 1.97 -9.88 4.14
C ALA A 26 1.59 -10.09 2.66
N CYS A 27 1.87 -9.10 1.80
CA CYS A 27 1.71 -9.20 0.35
C CYS A 27 2.57 -10.33 -0.22
N MET A 28 3.85 -10.40 0.18
CA MET A 28 4.79 -11.43 -0.24
C MET A 28 4.39 -12.82 0.27
N GLU A 29 3.87 -12.94 1.49
CA GLU A 29 3.34 -14.21 2.02
C GLU A 29 2.08 -14.68 1.28
N GLY A 30 1.28 -13.77 0.73
CA GLY A 30 0.09 -14.06 -0.05
C GLY A 30 0.36 -14.34 -1.54
N ALA A 31 1.58 -14.09 -2.03
CA ALA A 31 1.93 -14.26 -3.43
C ALA A 31 1.81 -15.74 -3.86
N PRO A 32 1.19 -16.03 -5.02
CA PRO A 32 1.02 -17.41 -5.47
C PRO A 32 2.36 -18.09 -5.81
N ASP A 33 2.43 -19.39 -5.52
CA ASP A 33 3.60 -20.22 -5.84
C ASP A 33 3.98 -20.13 -7.33
N GLY A 34 5.26 -19.87 -7.61
CA GLY A 34 5.79 -19.81 -8.98
C GLY A 34 5.82 -18.41 -9.62
N VAL A 35 5.38 -17.37 -8.91
CA VAL A 35 5.68 -15.98 -9.28
C VAL A 35 7.16 -15.68 -9.06
N ASP A 36 7.76 -14.88 -9.94
CA ASP A 36 9.13 -14.40 -9.77
C ASP A 36 9.25 -13.57 -8.48
N GLU A 37 10.14 -13.97 -7.58
CA GLU A 37 10.28 -13.35 -6.25
C GLU A 37 10.65 -11.87 -6.35
N ALA A 38 11.44 -11.47 -7.36
CA ALA A 38 11.79 -10.07 -7.57
C ALA A 38 10.60 -9.26 -8.09
N GLY A 39 9.84 -9.79 -9.05
CA GLY A 39 8.61 -9.17 -9.54
C GLY A 39 7.52 -9.06 -8.46
N ALA A 40 7.39 -10.06 -7.59
CA ALA A 40 6.48 -9.99 -6.43
C ALA A 40 6.92 -8.91 -5.44
N ALA A 41 8.22 -8.82 -5.14
CA ALA A 41 8.73 -7.79 -4.24
C ALA A 41 8.55 -6.37 -4.81
N GLU A 42 8.81 -6.16 -6.11
CA GLU A 42 8.56 -4.89 -6.78
C GLU A 42 7.07 -4.51 -6.78
N TYR A 43 6.19 -5.49 -7.03
CA TYR A 43 4.74 -5.31 -6.98
C TYR A 43 4.26 -4.89 -5.57
N CYS A 44 4.69 -5.62 -4.54
CA CYS A 44 4.30 -5.37 -3.16
C CYS A 44 4.86 -4.03 -2.63
N ALA A 45 6.08 -3.67 -3.01
CA ALA A 45 6.67 -2.37 -2.69
C ALA A 45 5.88 -1.23 -3.35
N CYS A 46 5.44 -1.40 -4.60
CA CYS A 46 4.60 -0.43 -5.28
C CYS A 46 3.23 -0.24 -4.59
N LEU A 47 2.57 -1.34 -4.20
CA LEU A 47 1.30 -1.24 -3.47
C LEU A 47 1.45 -0.54 -2.12
N ALA A 48 2.57 -0.76 -1.42
CA ALA A 48 2.87 -0.06 -0.18
C ALA A 48 3.01 1.46 -0.39
N ASP A 49 3.57 1.88 -1.52
CA ASP A 49 3.69 3.29 -1.92
C ASP A 49 2.35 3.90 -2.34
N GLU A 50 1.58 3.21 -3.20
CA GLU A 50 0.25 3.65 -3.66
C GLU A 50 -0.76 3.80 -2.51
N THR A 51 -0.56 3.06 -1.42
CA THR A 51 -1.40 3.14 -0.22
C THR A 51 -0.80 3.95 0.92
N ASP A 52 0.35 4.60 0.71
CA ASP A 52 0.94 5.47 1.73
C ASP A 52 0.02 6.66 2.02
N GLY A 53 -0.26 6.89 3.30
CA GLY A 53 -1.24 7.89 3.73
C GLY A 53 -2.72 7.56 3.43
N ASN A 54 -3.03 6.38 2.88
CA ASN A 54 -4.40 5.92 2.62
C ASN A 54 -4.69 4.58 3.35
N GLU A 55 -4.96 4.67 4.65
CA GLU A 55 -5.16 3.51 5.53
C GLU A 55 -6.39 2.66 5.15
N GLU A 56 -7.44 3.27 4.62
CA GLU A 56 -8.65 2.56 4.17
C GLU A 56 -8.35 1.68 2.95
N LEU A 57 -7.66 2.25 1.96
CA LEU A 57 -7.21 1.52 0.77
C LEU A 57 -6.26 0.37 1.13
N ARG A 58 -5.34 0.61 2.07
CA ARG A 58 -4.43 -0.42 2.57
C ARG A 58 -5.18 -1.57 3.23
N ALA A 59 -6.10 -1.27 4.15
CA ALA A 59 -6.85 -2.30 4.86
C ALA A 59 -7.73 -3.14 3.91
N GLU A 60 -8.24 -2.53 2.84
CA GLU A 60 -8.98 -3.24 1.80
C GLU A 60 -8.09 -4.25 1.05
N LEU A 61 -6.91 -3.81 0.60
CA LEU A 61 -5.94 -4.69 -0.06
C LEU A 61 -5.50 -5.83 0.87
N GLU A 62 -5.19 -5.55 2.14
CA GLU A 62 -4.84 -6.57 3.13
C GLU A 62 -5.97 -7.58 3.36
N ALA A 63 -7.21 -7.11 3.47
CA ALA A 63 -8.37 -7.97 3.73
C ALA A 63 -8.74 -8.86 2.54
N SER A 64 -8.32 -8.48 1.34
CA SER A 64 -8.54 -9.25 0.11
C SER A 64 -7.50 -10.35 -0.11
N TRP A 65 -6.42 -10.40 0.68
CA TRP A 65 -5.52 -11.55 0.73
C TRP A 65 -6.06 -12.65 1.69
N PRO A 66 -5.68 -13.92 1.50
CA PRO A 66 -4.90 -14.50 0.41
C PRO A 66 -5.82 -15.01 -0.73
N VAL A 67 -5.58 -14.53 -1.95
CA VAL A 67 -6.27 -15.04 -3.16
C VAL A 67 -5.20 -15.53 -4.14
N THR A 68 -5.33 -16.78 -4.58
CA THR A 68 -4.32 -17.46 -5.41
C THR A 68 -4.35 -17.07 -6.89
N ASP A 69 -5.33 -16.27 -7.30
CA ASP A 69 -5.55 -15.83 -8.68
C ASP A 69 -5.70 -14.31 -8.72
N ILE A 70 -4.76 -13.64 -9.40
CA ILE A 70 -4.70 -12.19 -9.45
C ILE A 70 -5.90 -11.58 -10.20
N GLU A 71 -6.47 -12.27 -11.19
CA GLU A 71 -7.62 -11.77 -11.95
C GLU A 71 -8.89 -11.78 -11.08
N ILE A 72 -9.05 -12.82 -10.25
CA ILE A 72 -10.16 -12.91 -9.29
C ILE A 72 -9.98 -11.87 -8.20
N TRP A 73 -8.77 -11.74 -7.68
CA TRP A 73 -8.45 -10.76 -6.65
C TRP A 73 -8.77 -9.33 -7.11
N LEU A 74 -8.28 -8.92 -8.28
CA LEU A 74 -8.55 -7.59 -8.85
C LEU A 74 -10.05 -7.34 -9.10
N ALA A 75 -10.83 -8.37 -9.39
CA ALA A 75 -12.28 -8.23 -9.62
C ALA A 75 -13.09 -8.01 -8.33
N ASP A 76 -12.59 -8.47 -7.19
CA ASP A 76 -13.23 -8.32 -5.88
C ASP A 76 -12.86 -7.00 -5.17
N LEU A 77 -11.84 -6.29 -5.68
CA LEU A 77 -11.41 -4.99 -5.18
C LEU A 77 -12.40 -3.86 -5.55
N SER A 78 -12.45 -2.83 -4.72
CA SER A 78 -13.02 -1.54 -5.09
C SER A 78 -12.31 -0.95 -6.31
N ALA A 79 -12.95 0.01 -6.97
CA ALA A 79 -12.37 0.64 -8.15
C ALA A 79 -11.01 1.31 -7.85
N ASP A 80 -10.85 1.90 -6.67
CA ASP A 80 -9.61 2.56 -6.28
C ASP A 80 -8.50 1.55 -5.94
N ALA A 81 -8.84 0.48 -5.22
CA ALA A 81 -7.91 -0.62 -4.94
C ALA A 81 -7.48 -1.36 -6.21
N GLY A 82 -8.41 -1.63 -7.12
CA GLY A 82 -8.12 -2.22 -8.42
C GLY A 82 -7.23 -1.32 -9.29
N ASN A 83 -7.43 0.00 -9.25
CA ASN A 83 -6.58 0.95 -9.98
C ASN A 83 -5.15 0.99 -9.43
N ALA A 84 -4.99 1.04 -8.10
CA ALA A 84 -3.67 1.01 -7.46
C ALA A 84 -2.93 -0.31 -7.78
N ALA A 85 -3.64 -1.44 -7.65
CA ALA A 85 -3.11 -2.76 -7.97
C ALA A 85 -2.72 -2.91 -9.46
N ALA A 86 -3.52 -2.36 -10.38
CA ALA A 86 -3.21 -2.35 -11.81
C ALA A 86 -2.03 -1.43 -12.17
N ALA A 87 -1.84 -0.33 -11.46
CA ALA A 87 -0.71 0.57 -11.65
C ALA A 87 0.65 -0.09 -11.32
N CYS A 88 0.62 -1.10 -10.44
CA CYS A 88 1.81 -1.83 -9.99
C CYS A 88 2.14 -3.08 -10.80
N GLN A 89 1.26 -3.54 -11.70
CA GLN A 89 1.52 -4.75 -12.50
C GLN A 89 2.75 -4.56 -13.40
N PRO A 90 3.73 -5.49 -13.40
CA PRO A 90 4.93 -5.40 -14.23
C PRO A 90 4.68 -5.61 -15.73
#